data_AF-A0A9D1SJR7-F1
#
_entry.id   AF-A0A9D1SJR7-F1
#
_cell.length_a   1.000
_cell.length_b   1.000
_cell.length_c   1.000
_cell.angle_alpha   90.00
_cell.angle_beta   90.00
_cell.angle_gamma   90.00
#
_symmetry.space_group_name_H-M   'P 1'
#
loop_
_entity.id
_entity.type
_entity.pdbx_description
1 polymer ?
#
loop_
_entity_poly.entity_id
_entity_poly.type
_entity_poly.pdbx_seq_one_letter_code
_entity_poly.pdbx_strand_id
1 'polypeptide(L)'
;MTLKQLLSAALTYLDLSDAVLDEQDALEVGQVKLLSKCAEFALDETAAEYLPIVRSEKLSASGKKIDNSLFSLQPLRVKKVCREGKMRKYIQRADCVEVEEDGEYEVEYTALPARAQTLGSEVMTALPVPEKSLALGVCAHYAAVTGRYEQSRVFRQMFSEDMRALMRKSGVMWQ
;
A
#
# COMPACT_ATOMS: atom_id res chain seq x y z
N MET A 1 -4.25 12.87 2.95
CA MET A 1 -5.72 12.72 2.89
C MET A 1 -6.12 11.64 3.89
N THR A 2 -7.32 11.72 4.45
CA THR A 2 -7.84 10.68 5.34
C THR A 2 -8.55 9.58 4.57
N LEU A 3 -8.74 8.41 5.19
CA LEU A 3 -9.55 7.34 4.62
C LEU A 3 -10.97 7.83 4.30
N LYS A 4 -11.58 8.63 5.18
CA LYS A 4 -12.91 9.23 4.96
C LYS A 4 -12.97 10.03 3.66
N GLN A 5 -11.98 10.89 3.42
CA GLN A 5 -11.90 11.69 2.20
C GLN A 5 -11.82 10.80 0.95
N LEU A 6 -10.96 9.78 0.99
CA LEU A 6 -10.81 8.83 -0.10
C LEU A 6 -12.11 8.06 -0.39
N LEU A 7 -12.78 7.56 0.65
CA LEU A 7 -14.04 6.82 0.49
C LEU A 7 -15.17 7.73 -0.02
N SER A 8 -15.27 8.97 0.48
CA SER A 8 -16.24 9.96 -0.02
C SER A 8 -16.05 10.24 -1.52
N ALA A 9 -14.80 10.39 -1.97
CA ALA A 9 -14.51 10.57 -3.38
C ALA A 9 -14.92 9.34 -4.20
N ALA A 10 -14.62 8.13 -3.73
CA ALA A 10 -15.01 6.90 -4.40
C ALA A 10 -16.54 6.74 -4.49
N LEU A 11 -17.28 7.03 -3.42
CA LEU A 11 -18.75 7.04 -3.41
C LEU A 11 -19.33 7.98 -4.46
N THR A 12 -18.71 9.15 -4.63
CA THR A 12 -19.11 10.12 -5.66
C THR A 12 -18.93 9.56 -7.08
N TYR A 13 -17.79 8.91 -7.37
CA TYR A 13 -17.55 8.31 -8.68
C TYR A 13 -18.43 7.08 -8.98
N LEU A 14 -18.85 6.37 -7.93
CA LEU A 14 -19.70 5.19 -8.05
C LEU A 14 -21.20 5.52 -8.14
N ASP A 15 -21.58 6.79 -7.99
CA ASP A 15 -22.96 7.27 -7.86
C ASP A 15 -23.68 6.60 -6.67
N LEU A 16 -22.97 6.53 -5.54
CA LEU A 16 -23.44 5.91 -4.28
C LEU A 16 -23.42 6.93 -3.13
N SER A 17 -23.66 8.21 -3.43
CA SER A 17 -23.55 9.33 -2.48
C SER A 17 -24.49 9.25 -1.28
N ASP A 18 -25.53 8.42 -1.34
CA ASP A 18 -26.49 8.22 -0.24
C ASP A 18 -25.90 7.39 0.92
N ALA A 19 -24.71 6.79 0.74
CA ALA A 19 -24.03 6.05 1.80
C ALA A 19 -23.44 7.01 2.85
N VAL A 20 -23.91 6.89 4.09
CA VAL A 20 -23.43 7.70 5.22
C VAL A 20 -22.12 7.11 5.76
N LEU A 21 -21.07 7.92 5.81
CA LEU A 21 -19.81 7.61 6.48
C LEU A 21 -19.82 8.18 7.90
N ASP A 22 -20.45 7.47 8.85
CA ASP A 22 -20.39 7.81 10.27
C ASP A 22 -19.16 7.18 10.97
N GLU A 23 -18.74 7.78 12.08
CA GLU A 23 -17.41 7.53 12.66
C GLU A 23 -17.34 6.38 13.65
N GLN A 24 -18.48 5.83 14.09
CA GLN A 24 -18.49 4.91 15.24
C GLN A 24 -18.54 3.43 14.88
N ASP A 25 -19.07 3.00 13.73
CA ASP A 25 -19.08 1.56 13.34
C ASP A 25 -18.99 1.30 11.82
N ALA A 26 -18.80 2.33 10.98
CA ALA A 26 -18.94 2.17 9.53
C ALA A 26 -17.92 1.20 8.88
N LEU A 27 -16.75 0.98 9.48
CA LEU A 27 -15.77 0.03 8.94
C LEU A 27 -16.16 -1.45 9.15
N GLU A 28 -17.13 -1.75 10.01
CA GLU A 28 -17.55 -3.12 10.31
C GLU A 28 -18.83 -3.54 9.57
N VAL A 29 -19.53 -2.61 8.93
CA VAL A 29 -20.86 -2.84 8.35
C VAL A 29 -20.87 -2.71 6.83
N GLY A 30 -21.47 -3.71 6.17
CA GLY A 30 -21.99 -3.64 4.81
C GLY A 30 -21.04 -3.06 3.75
N GLN A 31 -21.50 -2.02 3.08
CA GLN A 31 -20.85 -1.41 1.92
C GLN A 31 -19.57 -0.62 2.26
N VAL A 32 -19.54 0.04 3.42
CA VAL A 32 -18.38 0.86 3.82
C VAL A 32 -17.19 -0.03 4.18
N LYS A 33 -17.43 -1.17 4.86
CA LYS A 33 -16.40 -2.20 5.07
C LYS A 33 -15.80 -2.69 3.74
N LEU A 34 -16.65 -2.97 2.76
CA LEU A 34 -16.19 -3.41 1.44
C LEU A 34 -15.37 -2.30 0.74
N LEU A 35 -15.84 -1.05 0.76
CA LEU A 35 -15.11 0.08 0.21
C LEU A 35 -13.76 0.32 0.89
N SER A 36 -13.69 0.17 2.21
CA SER A 36 -12.42 0.26 2.94
C SER A 36 -11.43 -0.81 2.49
N LYS A 37 -11.88 -2.06 2.32
CA LYS A 37 -11.03 -3.13 1.76
C LYS A 37 -10.59 -2.82 0.32
N CYS A 38 -11.46 -2.25 -0.50
CA CYS A 38 -11.10 -1.80 -1.84
C CYS A 38 -10.08 -0.66 -1.81
N ALA A 39 -10.13 0.22 -0.81
CA ALA A 39 -9.12 1.26 -0.59
C ALA A 39 -7.77 0.65 -0.19
N GLU A 40 -7.77 -0.36 0.69
CA GLU A 40 -6.57 -1.12 1.04
C GLU A 40 -5.93 -1.76 -0.20
N PHE A 41 -6.71 -2.41 -1.07
CA PHE A 41 -6.20 -2.99 -2.30
C PHE A 41 -5.66 -1.94 -3.29
N ALA A 42 -6.32 -0.78 -3.40
CA ALA A 42 -5.83 0.30 -4.24
C ALA A 42 -4.50 0.86 -3.72
N LEU A 43 -4.34 0.97 -2.40
CA LEU A 43 -3.10 1.42 -1.75
C LEU A 43 -1.98 0.38 -1.90
N ASP A 44 -2.29 -0.90 -1.74
CA ASP A 44 -1.35 -2.00 -1.95
C ASP A 44 -0.88 -2.03 -3.41
N GLU A 45 -1.80 -1.95 -4.38
CA GLU A 45 -1.47 -1.87 -5.81
C GLU A 45 -0.63 -0.63 -6.11
N THR A 46 -0.94 0.50 -5.48
CA THR A 46 -0.15 1.72 -5.60
C THR A 46 1.28 1.50 -5.12
N ALA A 47 1.48 0.91 -3.94
CA ALA A 47 2.82 0.66 -3.40
C ALA A 47 3.57 -0.46 -4.14
N ALA A 48 2.87 -1.49 -4.60
CA ALA A 48 3.47 -2.66 -5.23
C ALA A 48 3.83 -2.47 -6.70
N GLU A 49 3.13 -1.59 -7.43
CA GLU A 49 3.29 -1.48 -8.89
C GLU A 49 3.74 -0.09 -9.35
N TYR A 50 3.42 0.96 -8.58
CA TYR A 50 3.59 2.34 -9.06
C TYR A 50 4.58 3.15 -8.22
N LEU A 51 4.28 3.33 -6.94
CA LEU A 51 4.95 4.25 -6.03
C LEU A 51 5.38 3.49 -4.75
N PRO A 52 6.46 2.69 -4.82
CA PRO A 52 6.92 1.89 -3.69
C PRO A 52 7.34 2.73 -2.50
N ILE A 53 6.81 2.38 -1.32
CA ILE A 53 7.23 2.95 -0.05
C ILE A 53 8.58 2.32 0.29
N VAL A 54 9.66 3.12 0.30
CA VAL A 54 10.99 2.65 0.65
C VAL A 54 11.30 3.00 2.10
N ARG A 55 11.79 2.03 2.86
CA ARG A 55 12.24 2.19 4.24
C ARG A 55 13.67 1.66 4.38
N SER A 56 14.43 2.27 5.29
CA SER A 56 15.70 1.73 5.78
C SER A 56 15.63 1.65 7.30
N GLU A 57 15.87 0.46 7.85
CA GLU A 57 15.77 0.19 9.28
C GLU A 57 16.95 -0.64 9.77
N LYS A 58 17.33 -0.45 11.04
CA LYS A 58 18.30 -1.30 11.72
C LYS A 58 17.57 -2.43 12.44
N LEU A 59 17.85 -3.66 12.02
CA LEU A 59 17.18 -4.86 12.51
C LEU A 59 18.22 -5.87 13.00
N SER A 60 17.88 -6.60 14.06
CA SER A 60 18.74 -7.65 14.61
C SER A 60 18.42 -9.01 13.98
N ALA A 61 19.46 -9.71 13.54
CA ALA A 61 19.38 -11.09 13.11
C ALA A 61 19.67 -12.04 14.28
N SER A 62 18.87 -13.10 14.40
CA SER A 62 19.06 -14.20 15.34
C SER A 62 18.85 -15.53 14.63
N GLY A 63 19.74 -16.49 14.83
CA GLY A 63 19.69 -17.76 14.10
C GLY A 63 19.84 -17.57 12.58
N LYS A 64 20.62 -16.56 12.16
CA LYS A 64 20.86 -16.13 10.78
C LYS A 64 19.62 -15.63 10.05
N LYS A 65 18.64 -15.14 10.80
CA LYS A 65 17.37 -14.67 10.27
C LYS A 65 16.97 -13.34 10.88
N ILE A 66 16.45 -12.46 10.04
CA ILE A 66 15.69 -11.29 10.46
C ILE A 66 14.22 -11.62 10.21
N ASP A 67 13.44 -11.76 11.28
CA ASP A 67 12.02 -12.09 11.17
C ASP A 67 11.23 -10.89 10.62
N ASN A 68 10.26 -11.15 9.74
CA ASN A 68 9.45 -10.08 9.14
C ASN A 68 8.64 -9.28 10.17
N SER A 69 8.35 -9.84 11.35
CA SER A 69 7.70 -9.15 12.47
C SER A 69 8.56 -8.05 13.11
N LEU A 70 9.87 -8.03 12.84
CA LEU A 70 10.78 -6.99 13.35
C LEU A 70 10.72 -5.70 12.53
N PHE A 71 10.18 -5.75 11.31
CA PHE A 71 10.07 -4.59 10.43
C PHE A 71 8.93 -3.69 10.88
N SER A 72 9.13 -2.36 10.87
CA SER A 72 8.06 -1.42 11.23
C SER A 72 6.87 -1.45 10.25
N LEU A 73 7.12 -1.83 8.99
CA LEU A 73 6.11 -2.07 7.98
C LEU A 73 6.36 -3.43 7.32
N GLN A 74 5.29 -4.11 6.91
CA GLN A 74 5.41 -5.40 6.25
C GLN A 74 6.29 -5.30 4.99
N PRO A 75 7.43 -6.01 4.93
CA PRO A 75 8.32 -5.93 3.79
C PRO A 75 7.72 -6.67 2.59
N LEU A 76 7.65 -5.98 1.45
CA LEU A 76 7.27 -6.55 0.16
C LEU A 76 8.51 -7.10 -0.55
N ARG A 77 9.57 -6.30 -0.64
CA ARG A 77 10.84 -6.69 -1.26
C ARG A 77 12.01 -6.07 -0.54
N VAL A 78 12.98 -6.88 -0.15
CA VAL A 78 14.26 -6.37 0.34
C VAL A 78 15.07 -5.90 -0.86
N LYS A 79 15.63 -4.69 -0.76
CA LYS A 79 16.50 -4.10 -1.78
C LYS A 79 17.96 -4.31 -1.41
N LYS A 80 18.30 -4.02 -0.16
CA LYS A 80 19.68 -3.97 0.30
C LYS A 80 19.77 -4.43 1.75
N VAL A 81 20.77 -5.23 2.06
CA VAL A 81 21.13 -5.59 3.43
C VAL A 81 22.58 -5.20 3.64
N CYS A 82 22.85 -4.37 4.65
CA CYS A 82 24.19 -3.91 5.00
C CYS A 82 24.51 -4.27 6.44
N ARG A 83 25.79 -4.53 6.72
CA ARG A 83 26.33 -4.61 8.07
C ARG A 83 27.66 -3.89 8.09
N GLU A 84 27.83 -2.99 9.06
CA GLU A 84 29.04 -2.16 9.19
C GLU A 84 29.35 -1.38 7.90
N GLY A 85 28.30 -0.86 7.23
CA GLY A 85 28.42 -0.11 5.99
C GLY A 85 28.74 -0.95 4.73
N LYS A 86 28.88 -2.28 4.85
CA LYS A 86 29.14 -3.18 3.72
C LYS A 86 27.90 -3.98 3.35
N MET A 87 27.63 -4.09 2.05
CA MET A 87 26.54 -4.91 1.53
C MET A 87 26.81 -6.39 1.84
N ARG A 88 25.78 -7.10 2.29
CA ARG A 88 25.81 -8.52 2.62
C ARG A 88 24.85 -9.29 1.73
N LYS A 89 25.19 -10.55 1.47
CA LYS A 89 24.29 -11.46 0.78
C LYS A 89 23.12 -11.78 1.70
N TYR A 90 21.95 -11.93 1.10
CA TYR A 90 20.74 -12.32 1.81
C TYR A 90 19.86 -13.17 0.90
N ILE A 91 18.93 -13.91 1.50
CA ILE A 91 17.85 -14.60 0.80
C ILE A 91 16.54 -14.16 1.44
N GLN A 92 15.68 -13.52 0.66
CA GLN A 92 14.33 -13.19 1.12
C GLN A 92 13.45 -14.44 1.08
N ARG A 93 12.80 -14.75 2.21
CA ARG A 93 11.77 -15.79 2.37
C ARG A 93 10.42 -15.13 2.63
N ALA A 94 9.37 -15.95 2.74
CA ALA A 94 8.02 -15.46 3.01
C ALA A 94 7.88 -14.85 4.42
N ASP A 95 8.61 -15.37 5.39
CA ASP A 95 8.52 -15.03 6.82
C ASP A 95 9.78 -14.32 7.37
N CYS A 96 10.89 -14.35 6.64
CA CYS A 96 12.15 -13.80 7.11
C CYS A 96 13.11 -13.40 5.99
N VAL A 97 14.19 -12.72 6.38
CA VAL A 97 15.38 -12.47 5.58
C VAL A 97 16.53 -13.29 6.15
N GLU A 98 17.02 -14.27 5.40
CA GLU A 98 18.20 -15.07 5.77
C GLU A 98 19.47 -14.27 5.49
N VAL A 99 20.37 -14.22 6.47
CA VAL A 99 21.67 -13.55 6.40
C VAL A 99 22.80 -14.52 6.78
N GLU A 100 24.05 -14.14 6.56
CA GLU A 100 25.19 -15.06 6.76
C GLU A 100 25.51 -15.30 8.25
N GLU A 101 25.24 -14.31 9.11
CA GLU A 101 25.65 -14.24 10.52
C GLU A 101 24.59 -13.53 11.37
N ASP A 102 24.66 -13.71 12.70
CA ASP A 102 23.84 -12.96 13.66
C ASP A 102 24.37 -11.54 13.89
N GLY A 103 23.52 -10.66 14.43
CA GLY A 103 23.87 -9.29 14.79
C GLY A 103 23.02 -8.24 14.08
N GLU A 104 23.43 -6.97 14.13
CA GLU A 104 22.66 -5.86 13.56
C GLU A 104 22.94 -5.66 12.07
N TYR A 105 21.86 -5.42 11.33
CA TYR A 105 21.87 -5.14 9.91
C TYR A 105 21.05 -3.89 9.62
N GLU A 106 21.50 -3.09 8.65
CA GLU A 106 20.70 -2.05 8.03
C GLU A 106 20.03 -2.63 6.78
N VAL A 107 18.70 -2.66 6.78
CA VAL A 107 17.90 -3.27 5.72
C VAL A 107 17.09 -2.18 5.02
N GLU A 108 17.35 -1.99 3.73
CA GLU A 108 16.52 -1.19 2.84
C GLU A 108 15.52 -2.10 2.12
N TYR A 109 14.24 -1.74 2.17
CA TYR A 109 13.17 -2.57 1.64
C TYR A 109 11.99 -1.71 1.13
N THR A 110 11.18 -2.29 0.24
CA THR A 110 9.87 -1.75 -0.11
C THR A 110 8.81 -2.35 0.79
N ALA A 111 7.80 -1.57 1.16
CA ALA A 111 6.78 -1.97 2.11
C ALA A 111 5.37 -1.76 1.57
N LEU A 112 4.43 -2.55 2.11
CA LEU A 112 3.01 -2.25 2.00
C LEU A 112 2.63 -1.09 2.94
N PRO A 113 1.63 -0.28 2.58
CA PRO A 113 1.15 0.79 3.44
C PRO A 113 0.51 0.21 4.71
N ALA A 114 0.67 0.91 5.83
CA ALA A 114 -0.04 0.56 7.06
C ALA A 114 -1.56 0.63 6.85
N ARG A 115 -2.30 -0.30 7.45
CA ARG A 115 -3.77 -0.31 7.38
C ARG A 115 -4.35 0.82 8.22
N ALA A 116 -5.23 1.61 7.62
CA ALA A 116 -5.99 2.64 8.32
C ALA A 116 -6.92 1.98 9.35
N GLN A 117 -6.84 2.42 10.60
CA GLN A 117 -7.63 1.83 11.70
C GLN A 117 -9.01 2.50 11.86
N THR A 118 -9.13 3.74 11.39
CA THR A 118 -10.34 4.55 11.50
C THR A 118 -10.55 5.37 10.23
N LEU A 119 -11.77 5.86 9.99
CA LEU A 119 -12.05 6.76 8.88
C LEU A 119 -11.21 8.06 8.94
N GLY A 120 -10.87 8.53 10.13
CA GLY A 120 -10.01 9.69 10.33
C GLY A 120 -8.52 9.43 10.09
N SER A 121 -8.11 8.16 9.94
CA SER A 121 -6.70 7.80 9.71
C SER A 121 -6.20 8.34 8.39
N GLU A 122 -4.97 8.85 8.37
CA GLU A 122 -4.29 9.22 7.14
C GLU A 122 -3.94 7.99 6.31
N VAL A 123 -4.14 8.06 5.00
CA VAL A 123 -3.70 7.01 4.08
C VAL A 123 -2.20 7.17 3.81
N MET A 124 -1.46 6.06 3.92
CA MET A 124 -0.02 6.06 3.69
C MET A 124 0.30 5.82 2.21
N THR A 125 1.08 6.71 1.61
CA THR A 125 1.63 6.57 0.26
C THR A 125 3.10 7.02 0.24
N ALA A 126 3.89 6.55 -0.73
CA ALA A 126 5.30 6.93 -0.83
C ALA A 126 5.52 8.43 -1.10
N LEU A 127 4.58 9.05 -1.81
CA LEU A 127 4.52 10.48 -2.10
C LEU A 127 3.06 10.94 -2.15
N PRO A 128 2.77 12.25 -2.08
CA PRO A 128 1.40 12.74 -2.17
C PRO A 128 0.73 12.34 -3.50
N VAL A 129 -0.28 11.48 -3.41
CA VAL A 129 -1.10 11.06 -4.56
C VAL A 129 -2.38 11.90 -4.58
N PRO A 130 -2.86 12.36 -5.75
CA PRO A 130 -4.15 13.02 -5.84
C PRO A 130 -5.30 12.10 -5.38
N GLU A 131 -6.23 12.65 -4.61
CA GLU A 131 -7.38 11.90 -4.07
C GLU A 131 -8.20 11.21 -5.16
N LYS A 132 -8.48 11.93 -6.26
CA LYS A 132 -9.12 11.39 -7.45
C LYS A 132 -8.44 10.10 -7.93
N SER A 133 -7.12 10.11 -8.05
CA SER A 133 -6.40 8.99 -8.63
C SER A 133 -6.54 7.75 -7.76
N LEU A 134 -6.37 7.87 -6.44
CA LEU A 134 -6.63 6.74 -5.53
C LEU A 134 -8.10 6.31 -5.53
N ALA A 135 -9.05 7.25 -5.56
CA ALA A 135 -10.47 6.96 -5.59
C ALA A 135 -10.86 6.11 -6.81
N LEU A 136 -10.27 6.38 -7.99
CA LEU A 136 -10.45 5.55 -9.18
C LEU A 136 -9.99 4.10 -8.94
N GLY A 137 -8.87 3.88 -8.24
CA GLY A 137 -8.42 2.56 -7.84
C GLY A 137 -9.43 1.86 -6.92
N VAL A 138 -9.96 2.58 -5.92
CA VAL A 138 -11.02 2.06 -5.03
C VAL A 138 -12.26 1.66 -5.83
N CYS A 139 -12.70 2.53 -6.75
CA CYS A 139 -13.85 2.29 -7.62
C CYS A 139 -13.63 1.06 -8.52
N ALA A 140 -12.43 0.90 -9.06
CA ALA A 140 -12.07 -0.24 -9.89
C ALA A 140 -12.20 -1.57 -9.12
N HIS A 141 -11.66 -1.63 -7.90
CA HIS A 141 -11.75 -2.81 -7.03
C HIS A 141 -13.19 -3.07 -6.57
N TYR A 142 -13.92 -2.03 -6.16
CA TYR A 142 -15.31 -2.16 -5.73
C TYR A 142 -16.19 -2.68 -6.88
N ALA A 143 -16.08 -2.07 -8.06
CA ALA A 143 -16.81 -2.50 -9.24
C ALA A 143 -16.47 -3.95 -9.62
N ALA A 144 -15.21 -4.38 -9.48
CA ALA A 144 -14.83 -5.78 -9.75
C ALA A 144 -15.50 -6.75 -8.78
N VAL A 145 -15.42 -6.48 -7.47
CA VAL A 145 -15.96 -7.37 -6.43
C VAL A 145 -17.50 -7.41 -6.45
N THR A 146 -18.15 -6.33 -6.90
CA THR A 146 -19.61 -6.25 -7.04
C THR A 146 -20.13 -6.71 -8.41
N GLY A 147 -19.28 -7.25 -9.28
CA GLY A 147 -19.66 -7.81 -10.58
C GLY A 147 -19.91 -6.78 -11.69
N ARG A 148 -19.59 -5.50 -11.47
CA ARG A 148 -19.68 -4.42 -12.45
C ARG A 148 -18.40 -4.34 -13.29
N TYR A 149 -18.07 -5.41 -14.00
CA TYR A 149 -16.76 -5.59 -14.66
C TYR A 149 -16.43 -4.51 -15.71
N GLU A 150 -17.42 -4.04 -16.48
CA GLU A 150 -17.20 -2.97 -17.46
C GLU A 150 -16.81 -1.65 -16.79
N GLN A 151 -17.48 -1.27 -15.70
CA GLN A 151 -17.11 -0.10 -14.91
C GLN A 151 -15.72 -0.29 -14.28
N SER A 152 -15.45 -1.48 -13.75
CA SER A 152 -14.13 -1.81 -13.20
C SER A 152 -13.01 -1.60 -14.21
N ARG A 153 -13.20 -2.05 -15.46
CA ARG A 153 -12.22 -1.89 -16.54
C ARG A 153 -11.93 -0.42 -16.83
N VAL A 154 -12.97 0.41 -16.93
CA VAL A 154 -12.83 1.86 -17.17
C VAL A 154 -12.07 2.53 -16.03
N PHE A 155 -12.47 2.30 -14.78
CA PHE A 155 -11.80 2.88 -13.61
C PHE A 155 -10.35 2.40 -13.47
N ARG A 156 -10.08 1.11 -13.73
CA ARG A 156 -8.73 0.53 -13.70
C ARG A 156 -7.84 1.16 -14.76
N GLN A 157 -8.36 1.40 -15.96
CA GLN A 157 -7.61 2.10 -17.00
C GLN A 157 -7.22 3.51 -16.53
N MET A 158 -8.19 4.32 -16.10
CA MET A 158 -7.95 5.70 -15.63
C MET A 158 -6.98 5.75 -14.43
N PHE A 159 -7.16 4.85 -13.46
CA PHE A 159 -6.25 4.71 -12.32
C PHE A 159 -4.81 4.43 -12.78
N SER A 160 -4.63 3.47 -13.67
CA SER A 160 -3.30 3.09 -14.16
C SER A 160 -2.64 4.19 -15.00
N GLU A 161 -3.42 4.97 -15.75
CA GLU A 161 -2.92 6.12 -16.52
C GLU A 161 -2.44 7.24 -15.59
N ASP A 162 -3.23 7.59 -14.58
CA ASP A 162 -2.89 8.57 -13.56
C ASP A 162 -1.63 8.16 -12.78
N MET A 163 -1.56 6.90 -12.31
CA MET A 163 -0.41 6.40 -11.55
C MET A 163 0.87 6.38 -12.38
N ARG A 164 0.82 5.94 -13.64
CA ARG A 164 1.98 5.98 -14.53
C ARG A 164 2.43 7.42 -14.82
N ALA A 165 1.49 8.37 -14.91
CA ALA A 165 1.83 9.78 -15.06
C ALA A 165 2.55 10.34 -13.82
N LEU A 166 2.12 9.94 -12.62
CA LEU A 166 2.79 10.30 -11.37
C LEU A 166 4.20 9.70 -11.27
N MET A 167 4.36 8.42 -11.61
CA MET A 167 5.68 7.77 -11.66
C MET A 167 6.66 8.55 -12.52
N ARG A 168 6.26 8.88 -13.77
CA ARG A 168 7.09 9.64 -14.71
C ARG A 168 7.52 11.00 -14.14
N LYS A 169 6.63 11.70 -13.45
CA LYS A 169 6.93 13.02 -12.85
C LYS A 169 7.86 12.91 -11.64
N SER A 170 7.68 11.87 -10.84
CA SER A 170 8.43 11.66 -9.60
C SER A 170 9.86 11.13 -9.82
N GLY A 171 10.18 10.66 -11.04
CA GLY A 171 11.47 10.03 -11.32
C GLY A 171 11.65 8.67 -10.63
N VAL A 172 10.60 8.15 -9.98
CA VAL A 172 10.60 6.83 -9.35
C VAL A 172 10.71 5.78 -10.46
N MET A 173 11.93 5.26 -10.63
CA MET A 173 12.17 4.09 -11.48
C MET A 173 12.22 2.84 -10.59
N TRP A 174 11.48 1.81 -10.98
CA TRP A 174 11.73 0.46 -10.49
C TRP A 174 13.15 0.05 -10.92
N GLN A 175 14.11 0.10 -10.00
CA GLN A 175 15.44 -0.49 -10.13
C GLN A 175 15.54 -1.70 -9.20
#